data_AF-A0A7X4AHG0-F1
#
_entry.id   AF-A0A7X4AHG0-F1
#
_cell.length_a   1.000
_cell.length_b   1.000
_cell.length_c   1.000
_cell.angle_alpha   90.00
_cell.angle_beta   90.00
_cell.angle_gamma   90.00
#
_symmetry.space_group_name_H-M   'P 1'
#
loop_
_entity.id
_entity.type
_entity.pdbx_description
1 polymer ?
#
loop_
_entity_poly.entity_id
_entity_poly.type
_entity_poly.pdbx_seq_one_letter_code
_entity_poly.pdbx_strand_id
1 'polypeptide(L)'
;MTRILGFLLPARLYHWLVVRLAGLPLVPARKLHRSVVFRHPLHLRDGHYLLVPTEFAPDVLTLPESTALCLQEDVMEWVEVSGWDYVLIVANFGAFQETPFLHVHLIRIGEPLAEFWDVQPNWLAVELEDDQQPFRAGRRVVRYNALENTAEVHTDIYLN
;
A
#
# COMPACT_ATOMS: atom_id res chain seq x y z
N MET A 1 6.55 31.61 9.48
CA MET A 1 6.74 30.85 8.22
C MET A 1 7.75 29.74 8.49
N THR A 2 7.29 28.58 8.93
CA THR A 2 8.17 27.46 9.27
C THR A 2 8.28 26.57 8.04
N ARG A 3 9.37 26.72 7.28
CA ARG A 3 9.73 25.79 6.21
C ARG A 3 10.03 24.44 6.86
N ILE A 4 9.12 23.48 6.70
CA ILE A 4 9.41 22.08 7.00
C ILE A 4 10.48 21.67 5.98
N LEU A 5 11.73 21.56 6.42
CA LEU A 5 12.76 20.89 5.65
C LEU A 5 12.32 19.44 5.49
N GLY A 6 11.82 19.09 4.30
CA GLY A 6 11.68 17.71 3.86
C GLY A 6 13.07 17.10 3.80
N PHE A 7 13.51 16.49 4.90
CA PHE A 7 14.68 15.63 4.89
C PHE A 7 14.35 14.43 4.00
N LEU A 8 14.85 14.47 2.76
CA LEU A 8 15.03 13.28 1.95
C LEU A 8 16.03 12.38 2.69
N LEU A 9 15.52 11.54 3.60
CA LEU A 9 16.32 10.44 4.10
C LEU A 9 16.73 9.60 2.88
N PRO A 10 18.03 9.24 2.73
CA PRO A 10 18.45 8.32 1.69
C PRO A 10 17.57 7.07 1.79
N ALA A 11 17.05 6.56 0.66
CA ALA A 11 16.13 5.41 0.67
C ALA A 11 16.67 4.20 1.47
N ARG A 12 18.00 4.03 1.56
CA ARG A 12 18.67 3.04 2.42
C ARG A 12 18.52 3.32 3.92
N LEU A 13 18.61 4.59 4.34
CA LEU A 13 18.42 5.00 5.73
C LEU A 13 16.94 5.00 6.10
N TYR A 14 16.05 5.38 5.18
CA TYR A 14 14.60 5.26 5.36
C TYR A 14 14.18 3.79 5.45
N HIS A 15 14.66 2.93 4.55
CA HIS A 15 14.45 1.49 4.63
C HIS A 15 14.99 0.90 5.93
N TRP A 16 16.22 1.26 6.32
CA TRP A 16 16.80 0.83 7.60
C TRP A 16 15.97 1.29 8.81
N LEU A 17 15.46 2.53 8.78
CA LEU A 17 14.64 3.11 9.84
C LEU A 17 13.25 2.45 9.89
N VAL A 18 12.58 2.25 8.76
CA VAL A 18 11.29 1.54 8.65
C VAL A 18 11.42 0.10 9.13
N VAL A 19 12.46 -0.63 8.69
CA VAL A 19 12.73 -2.00 9.13
C VAL A 19 13.02 -2.04 10.64
N ARG A 20 13.81 -1.11 11.17
CA ARG A 20 14.12 -1.03 12.62
C ARG A 20 12.94 -0.58 13.49
N LEU A 21 12.19 0.45 13.07
CA LEU A 21 11.05 1.00 13.81
C LEU A 21 9.85 0.06 13.80
N ALA A 22 9.66 -0.72 12.72
CA ALA A 22 8.63 -1.75 12.67
C ALA A 22 9.08 -3.09 13.29
N GLY A 23 10.32 -3.19 13.81
CA GLY A 23 10.83 -4.43 14.42
C GLY A 23 10.97 -5.60 13.45
N LEU A 24 11.11 -5.32 12.14
CA LEU A 24 11.12 -6.34 11.10
C LEU A 24 12.55 -6.88 10.88
N PRO A 25 12.74 -8.17 10.58
CA PRO A 25 14.03 -8.71 10.17
C PRO A 25 14.54 -8.00 8.90
N LEU A 26 15.86 -7.96 8.71
CA LEU A 26 16.47 -7.49 7.46
C LEU A 26 16.10 -8.46 6.33
N VAL A 27 15.03 -8.15 5.60
CA VAL A 27 14.58 -8.92 4.43
C VAL A 27 15.10 -8.24 3.16
N PRO A 28 15.46 -8.99 2.09
CA PRO A 28 15.78 -8.39 0.81
C PRO A 28 14.67 -7.44 0.35
N ALA A 29 15.06 -6.22 0.03
CA ALA A 29 14.17 -5.17 -0.40
C ALA A 29 14.56 -4.65 -1.77
N ARG A 30 13.56 -4.34 -2.58
CA ARG A 30 13.75 -3.70 -3.89
C ARG A 30 13.23 -2.27 -3.79
N LYS A 31 14.04 -1.33 -4.26
CA LYS A 31 13.62 0.05 -4.45
C LYS A 31 12.88 0.15 -5.79
N LEU A 32 11.70 0.76 -5.77
CA LEU A 32 10.93 1.15 -6.95
C LEU A 32 11.04 2.67 -7.15
N HIS A 33 10.18 3.29 -7.94
CA HIS A 33 10.29 4.72 -8.24
C HIS A 33 10.20 5.56 -6.97
N ARG A 34 9.13 5.40 -6.19
CA ARG A 34 8.86 6.15 -4.95
C ARG A 34 8.54 5.29 -3.75
N SER A 35 8.72 3.99 -3.84
CA SER A 35 8.48 3.06 -2.74
C SER A 35 9.61 2.05 -2.60
N VAL A 36 9.55 1.33 -1.49
CA VAL A 36 10.39 0.16 -1.25
C VAL A 36 9.47 -1.02 -1.01
N VAL A 37 9.70 -2.10 -1.76
CA VAL A 37 8.98 -3.36 -1.61
C VAL A 37 9.88 -4.40 -0.95
N PHE A 38 9.36 -5.12 0.03
CA PHE A 38 10.07 -6.20 0.70
C PHE A 38 9.09 -7.28 1.13
N ARG A 39 9.59 -8.50 1.31
CA ARG A 39 8.73 -9.63 1.69
C ARG A 39 8.18 -9.43 3.10
N HIS A 40 6.91 -9.76 3.31
CA HIS A 40 6.29 -9.65 4.62
C HIS A 40 7.00 -10.58 5.62
N PRO A 41 7.45 -10.08 6.77
CA PRO A 41 8.38 -10.81 7.65
C PRO A 41 7.74 -11.99 8.38
N LEU A 42 6.42 -11.97 8.56
CA LEU A 42 5.68 -13.12 9.10
C LEU A 42 5.47 -14.25 8.08
N HIS A 43 5.87 -14.06 6.82
CA HIS A 43 5.83 -15.10 5.77
C HIS A 43 4.48 -15.83 5.68
N LEU A 44 3.37 -15.13 5.93
CA LEU A 44 2.03 -15.73 6.06
C LEU A 44 1.61 -16.51 4.80
N ARG A 45 2.18 -16.16 3.64
CA ARG A 45 2.03 -16.87 2.38
C ARG A 45 3.22 -16.60 1.44
N ASP A 46 3.50 -17.53 0.54
CA ASP A 46 4.32 -17.24 -0.64
C ASP A 46 3.64 -16.16 -1.48
N GLY A 47 4.39 -15.14 -1.89
CA GLY A 47 3.82 -13.99 -2.59
C GLY A 47 3.22 -12.90 -1.69
N HIS A 48 3.53 -12.86 -0.38
CA HIS A 48 3.15 -11.73 0.50
C HIS A 48 4.28 -10.72 0.68
N TYR A 49 4.04 -9.48 0.21
CA TYR A 49 4.98 -8.38 0.23
C TYR A 49 4.36 -7.13 0.86
N LEU A 50 5.22 -6.26 1.36
CA LEU A 50 4.90 -4.93 1.83
C LEU A 50 5.53 -3.92 0.90
N LEU A 51 4.74 -2.96 0.46
CA LEU A 51 5.17 -1.82 -0.33
C LEU A 51 4.99 -0.56 0.52
N VAL A 52 6.08 0.16 0.74
CA VAL A 52 6.12 1.32 1.65
C VAL A 52 6.55 2.55 0.86
N PRO A 53 5.75 3.64 0.81
CA PRO A 53 6.16 4.87 0.18
C PRO A 53 7.41 5.43 0.87
N THR A 54 8.31 6.01 0.08
CA THR A 54 9.52 6.69 0.57
C THR A 54 9.21 8.04 1.22
N GLU A 55 8.08 8.65 0.85
CA GLU A 55 7.51 9.79 1.55
C GLU A 55 6.71 9.30 2.76
N PHE A 56 6.89 9.95 3.91
CA PHE A 56 6.15 9.62 5.11
C PHE A 56 4.69 10.06 4.96
N ALA A 57 3.78 9.10 5.05
CA ALA A 57 2.35 9.31 5.25
C ALA A 57 1.89 8.42 6.40
N PRO A 58 1.09 8.93 7.34
CA PRO A 58 0.60 8.12 8.45
C PRO A 58 -0.35 7.02 7.96
N ASP A 59 -1.17 7.29 6.94
CA ASP A 59 -2.11 6.33 6.36
C ASP A 59 -2.47 6.72 4.91
N VAL A 60 -3.40 5.98 4.30
CA VAL A 60 -3.85 6.23 2.92
C VAL A 60 -4.77 7.46 2.80
N LEU A 61 -5.43 7.88 3.89
CA LEU A 61 -6.35 9.03 3.92
C LEU A 61 -5.61 10.36 3.84
N THR A 62 -4.36 10.37 4.27
CA THR A 62 -3.49 11.55 4.31
C THR A 62 -2.49 11.59 3.16
N LEU A 63 -2.59 10.65 2.22
CA LEU A 63 -1.68 10.51 1.09
C LEU A 63 -2.00 11.58 0.02
N PRO A 64 -1.02 12.41 -0.40
CA PRO A 64 -1.22 13.29 -1.54
C PRO A 64 -1.59 12.49 -2.80
N GLU A 65 -2.50 13.02 -3.62
CA GLU A 65 -2.96 12.35 -4.85
C GLU A 65 -1.81 11.91 -5.76
N SER A 66 -0.81 12.78 -5.95
CA SER A 66 0.37 12.47 -6.76
C SER A 66 1.22 11.33 -6.18
N THR A 67 1.27 11.20 -4.85
CA THR A 67 1.95 10.09 -4.19
C THR A 67 1.11 8.82 -4.27
N ALA A 68 -0.23 8.90 -4.24
CA ALA A 68 -1.14 7.78 -4.47
C ALA A 68 -0.98 7.18 -5.87
N LEU A 69 -0.93 8.05 -6.90
CA LEU A 69 -0.70 7.65 -8.29
C LEU A 69 0.65 6.96 -8.47
N CYS A 70 1.73 7.54 -7.94
CA CYS A 70 3.05 6.90 -8.00
C CYS A 70 3.09 5.56 -7.23
N LEU A 71 2.36 5.46 -6.12
CA LEU A 71 2.31 4.22 -5.34
C LEU A 71 1.56 3.13 -6.12
N GLN A 72 0.48 3.50 -6.81
CA GLN A 72 -0.24 2.63 -7.74
C GLN A 72 0.68 2.17 -8.88
N GLU A 73 1.42 3.06 -9.54
CA GLU A 73 2.40 2.70 -10.57
C GLU A 73 3.45 1.71 -10.05
N ASP A 74 3.98 1.95 -8.85
CA ASP A 74 4.95 1.06 -8.20
C ASP A 74 4.32 -0.33 -7.89
N VAL A 75 3.04 -0.40 -7.49
CA VAL A 75 2.35 -1.68 -7.36
C VAL A 75 2.31 -2.40 -8.71
N MET A 76 1.93 -1.72 -9.77
CA MET A 76 1.79 -2.30 -11.11
C MET A 76 3.14 -2.81 -11.64
N GLU A 77 4.22 -2.04 -11.49
CA GLU A 77 5.59 -2.48 -11.82
C GLU A 77 5.95 -3.76 -11.05
N TRP A 78 5.62 -3.81 -9.75
CA TRP A 78 5.92 -4.98 -8.94
C TRP A 78 5.15 -6.22 -9.39
N VAL A 79 3.86 -6.08 -9.71
CA VAL A 79 3.02 -7.17 -10.21
C VAL A 79 3.56 -7.72 -11.53
N GLU A 80 3.95 -6.83 -12.46
CA GLU A 80 4.55 -7.20 -13.74
C GLU A 80 5.84 -7.99 -13.54
N VAL A 81 6.80 -7.48 -12.76
CA VAL A 81 8.09 -8.15 -12.59
C VAL A 81 7.97 -9.45 -11.77
N SER A 82 6.96 -9.54 -10.92
CA SER A 82 6.69 -10.76 -10.15
C SER A 82 5.98 -11.84 -10.97
N GLY A 83 5.42 -11.48 -12.14
CA GLY A 83 4.63 -12.39 -12.98
C GLY A 83 3.39 -12.90 -12.25
N TRP A 84 2.71 -12.05 -11.49
CA TRP A 84 1.50 -12.45 -10.78
C TRP A 84 0.26 -12.13 -11.60
N ASP A 85 -0.58 -13.13 -11.82
CA ASP A 85 -1.83 -12.97 -12.55
C ASP A 85 -2.90 -12.24 -11.72
N TYR A 86 -2.95 -12.55 -10.42
CA TYR A 86 -3.98 -12.04 -9.51
C TYR A 86 -3.37 -11.61 -8.18
N VAL A 87 -3.78 -10.42 -7.71
CA VAL A 87 -3.19 -9.78 -6.54
C VAL A 87 -4.26 -9.17 -5.67
N LEU A 88 -4.18 -9.43 -4.37
CA LEU A 88 -4.93 -8.73 -3.35
C LEU A 88 -4.05 -7.63 -2.76
N ILE A 89 -4.55 -6.40 -2.81
CA ILE A 89 -3.86 -5.19 -2.39
C ILE A 89 -4.62 -4.62 -1.21
N VAL A 90 -3.95 -4.44 -0.08
CA VAL A 90 -4.61 -4.05 1.18
C VAL A 90 -3.86 -2.88 1.82
N ALA A 91 -4.56 -1.79 2.08
CA ALA A 91 -4.08 -0.69 2.92
C ALA A 91 -4.98 -0.56 4.14
N ASN A 92 -4.41 -0.79 5.33
CA ASN A 92 -5.11 -0.56 6.60
C ASN A 92 -4.93 0.90 7.02
N PHE A 93 -5.91 1.46 7.70
CA PHE A 93 -5.83 2.78 8.32
C PHE A 93 -6.53 2.81 9.69
N GLY A 94 -6.12 3.75 10.54
CA GLY A 94 -6.59 3.85 11.93
C GLY A 94 -6.30 2.60 12.76
N ALA A 95 -7.30 2.10 13.47
CA ALA A 95 -7.12 1.01 14.44
C ALA A 95 -6.74 -0.34 13.82
N PHE A 96 -6.94 -0.54 12.51
CA PHE A 96 -6.47 -1.74 11.80
C PHE A 96 -4.99 -1.63 11.37
N GLN A 97 -4.36 -0.47 11.52
CA GLN A 97 -2.98 -0.24 11.15
C GLN A 97 -2.07 -0.48 12.36
N GLU A 98 -1.21 -1.49 12.25
CA GLU A 98 -0.32 -1.90 13.36
C GLU A 98 0.93 -1.02 13.47
N THR A 99 1.25 -0.26 12.43
CA THR A 99 2.43 0.63 12.37
C THR A 99 2.00 2.09 12.22
N PRO A 100 2.82 3.08 12.61
CA PRO A 100 2.46 4.49 12.52
C PRO A 100 2.68 5.12 11.12
N PHE A 101 2.87 4.29 10.08
CA PHE A 101 3.12 4.75 8.72
C PHE A 101 2.41 3.86 7.70
N LEU A 102 2.02 4.46 6.58
CA LEU A 102 1.38 3.79 5.48
C LEU A 102 2.27 2.67 4.93
N HIS A 103 1.68 1.50 4.79
CA HIS A 103 2.22 0.40 4.02
C HIS A 103 1.07 -0.32 3.32
N VAL A 104 1.36 -0.85 2.14
CA VAL A 104 0.41 -1.59 1.32
C VAL A 104 0.84 -3.04 1.31
N HIS A 105 -0.07 -3.93 1.69
CA HIS A 105 0.14 -5.37 1.53
C HIS A 105 -0.16 -5.75 0.09
N LEU A 106 0.76 -6.47 -0.54
CA LEU A 106 0.59 -7.11 -1.84
C LEU A 106 0.61 -8.61 -1.61
N ILE A 107 -0.50 -9.28 -1.90
CA ILE A 107 -0.68 -10.70 -1.63
C ILE A 107 -1.04 -11.38 -2.94
N ARG A 108 -0.13 -12.22 -3.43
CA ARG A 108 -0.42 -13.11 -4.56
C ARG A 108 -1.59 -14.02 -4.22
N ILE A 109 -2.55 -14.11 -5.13
CA ILE A 109 -3.63 -15.10 -5.10
C ILE A 109 -3.51 -15.96 -6.36
N GLY A 110 -3.82 -17.26 -6.24
CA GLY A 110 -3.59 -18.24 -7.32
C GLY A 110 -4.72 -18.31 -8.36
N GLU A 111 -5.87 -17.73 -8.03
CA GLU A 111 -7.09 -17.76 -8.84
C GLU A 111 -7.89 -16.47 -8.57
N PRO A 112 -8.74 -16.04 -9.52
CA PRO A 112 -9.62 -14.91 -9.31
C PRO A 112 -10.64 -15.22 -8.21
N LEU A 113 -10.85 -14.28 -7.28
CA LEU A 113 -11.78 -14.47 -6.15
C LEU A 113 -13.22 -13.99 -6.46
N ALA A 114 -13.45 -13.18 -7.50
CA ALA A 114 -14.75 -12.60 -7.89
C ALA A 114 -14.71 -11.98 -9.31
N GLU A 115 -15.81 -11.34 -9.75
CA GLU A 115 -15.90 -10.54 -10.98
C GLU A 115 -15.18 -9.19 -10.85
N PHE A 116 -14.36 -8.83 -11.85
CA PHE A 116 -13.61 -7.57 -11.90
C PHE A 116 -14.34 -6.51 -12.73
N TRP A 117 -14.06 -5.23 -12.44
CA TRP A 117 -14.62 -4.07 -13.14
C TRP A 117 -13.49 -3.15 -13.64
N ASP A 118 -13.83 -2.12 -14.42
CA ASP A 118 -12.85 -1.16 -14.95
C ASP A 118 -12.04 -0.46 -13.84
N VAL A 119 -10.74 -0.34 -14.08
CA VAL A 119 -9.78 0.28 -13.13
C VAL A 119 -10.05 1.79 -13.02
N GLN A 120 -10.38 2.26 -11.82
CA GLN A 120 -10.41 3.71 -11.57
C GLN A 120 -9.00 4.31 -11.63
N PRO A 121 -8.80 5.54 -12.12
CA PRO A 121 -7.47 6.14 -12.31
C PRO A 121 -6.59 6.19 -11.04
N ASN A 122 -7.22 6.21 -9.86
CA ASN A 122 -6.54 6.27 -8.56
C ASN A 122 -7.22 5.30 -7.55
N TRP A 123 -7.23 4.01 -7.87
CA TRP A 123 -7.97 3.02 -7.08
C TRP A 123 -7.43 2.81 -5.66
N LEU A 124 -6.21 3.32 -5.37
CA LEU A 124 -5.63 3.27 -4.04
C LEU A 124 -6.06 4.43 -3.13
N ALA A 125 -6.45 5.58 -3.70
CA ALA A 125 -6.95 6.70 -2.91
C ALA A 125 -8.28 6.36 -2.22
N VAL A 126 -8.45 6.88 -1.01
CA VAL A 126 -9.67 6.73 -0.24
C VAL A 126 -10.21 8.13 0.03
N GLU A 127 -11.39 8.40 -0.51
CA GLU A 127 -12.17 9.57 -0.16
C GLU A 127 -13.29 9.12 0.78
N LEU A 128 -13.39 9.76 1.94
CA LEU A 128 -14.47 9.52 2.89
C LEU A 128 -15.55 10.57 2.68
N GLU A 129 -16.81 10.15 2.75
CA GLU A 129 -17.95 11.08 2.80
C GLU A 129 -17.88 11.91 4.10
N ASP A 130 -18.49 13.11 4.10
CA ASP A 130 -18.40 14.05 5.23
C ASP A 130 -18.90 13.47 6.55
N ASP A 131 -19.88 12.56 6.50
CA ASP A 131 -20.42 11.83 7.65
C ASP A 131 -19.55 10.65 8.10
N GLN A 132 -18.58 10.22 7.28
CA GLN A 132 -17.62 9.15 7.56
C GLN A 132 -16.30 9.67 8.17
N GLN A 133 -16.01 10.98 8.05
CA GLN A 133 -14.81 11.62 8.62
C GLN A 133 -14.55 11.42 10.14
N PRO A 134 -15.56 11.35 11.03
CA PRO A 134 -15.29 11.10 12.45
C PRO A 134 -14.83 9.66 12.74
N PHE A 135 -14.97 8.74 11.78
CA PHE A 135 -14.58 7.33 11.91
C PHE A 135 -13.22 7.10 11.27
N ARG A 136 -12.25 6.64 12.06
CA ARG A 136 -10.82 6.65 11.66
C ARG A 136 -10.27 5.30 11.25
N ALA A 137 -11.01 4.20 11.44
CA ALA A 137 -10.50 2.86 11.23
C ALA A 137 -11.15 2.18 10.02
N GLY A 138 -10.32 1.60 9.17
CA GLY A 138 -10.82 0.89 8.01
C GLY A 138 -9.73 0.20 7.21
N ARG A 139 -10.17 -0.35 6.09
CA ARG A 139 -9.31 -1.05 5.16
C ARG A 139 -9.76 -0.75 3.73
N ARG A 140 -8.81 -0.36 2.90
CA ARG A 140 -8.97 -0.36 1.44
C ARG A 140 -8.47 -1.70 0.92
N VAL A 141 -9.35 -2.42 0.23
CA VAL A 141 -9.06 -3.70 -0.42
C VAL A 141 -9.24 -3.53 -1.92
N VAL A 142 -8.19 -3.79 -2.68
CA VAL A 142 -8.26 -3.84 -4.15
C VAL A 142 -7.91 -5.24 -4.61
N ARG A 143 -8.80 -5.82 -5.41
CA ARG A 143 -8.54 -7.07 -6.13
C ARG A 143 -8.11 -6.67 -7.52
N TYR A 144 -6.91 -7.06 -7.91
CA TYR A 144 -6.33 -6.71 -9.20
C TYR A 144 -6.09 -7.95 -10.07
N ASN A 145 -6.57 -7.89 -11.31
CA ASN A 145 -6.32 -8.88 -12.36
C ASN A 145 -5.31 -8.29 -13.36
N ALA A 146 -4.09 -8.82 -13.35
CA ALA A 146 -3.01 -8.35 -14.19
C ALA A 146 -3.16 -8.75 -15.67
N LEU A 147 -3.89 -9.84 -15.95
CA LEU A 147 -4.08 -10.36 -17.30
C LEU A 147 -5.00 -9.44 -18.12
N GLU A 148 -6.01 -8.88 -17.46
CA GLU A 148 -7.02 -8.02 -18.07
C GLU A 148 -6.83 -6.55 -17.73
N ASN A 149 -5.89 -6.23 -16.84
CA ASN A 149 -5.68 -4.89 -16.31
C ASN A 149 -7.00 -4.31 -15.75
N THR A 150 -7.68 -5.09 -14.91
CA THR A 150 -8.97 -4.77 -14.27
C THR A 150 -8.84 -4.80 -12.74
N ALA A 151 -9.65 -4.01 -12.04
CA ALA A 151 -9.59 -3.90 -10.59
C ALA A 151 -10.98 -3.74 -9.98
N GLU A 152 -11.25 -4.50 -8.92
CA GLU A 152 -12.42 -4.30 -8.06
C GLU A 152 -11.95 -3.66 -6.76
N VAL A 153 -12.63 -2.60 -6.34
CA VAL A 153 -12.23 -1.78 -5.21
C VAL A 153 -13.30 -1.80 -4.13
N HIS A 154 -12.91 -2.20 -2.93
CA HIS A 154 -13.77 -2.24 -1.76
C HIS A 154 -13.14 -1.45 -0.62
N THR A 155 -13.94 -0.66 0.09
CA THR A 155 -13.48 0.06 1.29
C THR A 155 -14.38 -0.31 2.44
N ASP A 156 -13.82 -1.05 3.39
CA ASP A 156 -14.49 -1.35 4.64
C ASP A 156 -14.19 -0.21 5.63
N ILE A 157 -15.22 0.53 6.02
CA ILE A 157 -15.15 1.54 7.07
C ILE A 157 -15.84 0.96 8.30
N TYR A 158 -15.13 0.92 9.42
CA TYR A 158 -15.68 0.41 10.67
C TYR A 158 -15.99 1.58 11.59
N LEU A 159 -17.28 1.71 11.89
CA LEU A 159 -17.79 2.66 12.86
C LEU A 159 -17.48 2.13 14.27
N ASN A 160 -16.91 2.98 15.12
CA ASN A 160 -16.83 2.71 16.57
C ASN A 160 -18.21 2.83 17.21
#